data_AF-A0A3B0T117-F1
#
_entry.id   AF-A0A3B0T117-F1
#
_cell.length_a   1.000
_cell.length_b   1.000
_cell.length_c   1.000
_cell.angle_alpha   90.00
_cell.angle_beta   90.00
_cell.angle_gamma   90.00
#
_symmetry.space_group_name_H-M   'P 1'
#
loop_
_entity.id
_entity.type
_entity.pdbx_description
1 polymer ?
#
loop_
_entity_poly.entity_id
_entity_poly.type
_entity_poly.pdbx_seq_one_letter_code
_entity_poly.pdbx_strand_id
1 'polypeptide(L)' 'HLPPAFTLNGPAIVEQMDTTTLIEPGDKATSDTHGNIIITIGGAT' A
#
# COMPACT_ATOMS: atom_id res chain seq x y z
N HIS A 1 11.64 6.41 -4.58
CA HIS A 1 12.23 5.53 -3.54
C HIS A 1 11.32 5.59 -2.33
N LEU A 2 10.58 4.52 -2.02
CA LEU A 2 9.78 4.50 -0.79
C LEU A 2 10.69 4.30 0.43
N PRO A 3 10.27 4.77 1.63
CA PRO A 3 10.98 4.47 2.87
C PRO A 3 10.96 2.95 3.13
N PRO A 4 11.99 2.39 3.78
CA PRO A 4 12.04 0.96 4.13
C PRO A 4 10.83 0.49 4.94
N ALA A 5 10.28 1.39 5.76
CA ALA A 5 9.06 1.19 6.52
C ALA A 5 8.07 2.31 6.20
N PHE A 6 6.90 1.95 5.66
CA PHE A 6 5.79 2.89 5.49
C PHE A 6 4.47 2.31 6.00
N THR A 7 3.55 3.21 6.30
CA THR A 7 2.13 2.90 6.52
C THR A 7 1.31 3.95 5.79
N LEU A 8 0.36 3.49 5.00
CA LEU A 8 -0.47 4.32 4.15
C LEU A 8 -1.92 3.85 4.26
N ASN A 9 -2.80 4.73 4.71
CA ASN A 9 -4.24 4.46 4.71
C ASN A 9 -4.84 4.97 3.39
N GLY A 10 -5.76 4.20 2.80
CA GLY A 10 -6.51 4.66 1.65
C GLY A 10 -7.46 5.82 1.98
N PRO A 11 -7.85 6.65 1.00
CA PRO A 11 -7.51 6.55 -0.42
C PRO A 11 -6.08 7.03 -0.72
N ALA A 12 -5.30 6.22 -1.44
CA ALA A 12 -3.95 6.58 -1.83
C ALA A 12 -3.49 5.83 -3.10
N ILE A 13 -2.49 6.35 -3.81
CA ILE A 13 -1.90 5.69 -4.98
C ILE A 13 -0.42 5.41 -4.70
N VAL A 14 0.02 4.19 -5.01
CA VAL A 14 1.42 3.79 -4.99
C VAL A 14 1.89 3.56 -6.42
N GLU A 15 2.80 4.41 -6.88
CA GLU A 15 3.44 4.28 -8.19
C GLU A 15 4.78 3.56 -8.07
N GLN A 16 4.96 2.52 -8.88
CA GLN A 16 6.22 1.79 -9.07
C GLN A 16 6.61 1.86 -10.55
N MET A 17 7.84 1.47 -10.88
CA MET A 17 8.34 1.52 -12.27
C MET A 17 7.55 0.60 -13.21
N ASP A 18 7.00 -0.48 -12.67
CA ASP A 18 6.35 -1.59 -13.37
C ASP A 18 4.83 -1.66 -13.14
N THR A 19 4.32 -1.01 -12.08
CA THR A 19 2.89 -1.04 -11.73
C THR A 19 2.41 0.24 -11.06
N THR A 20 1.11 0.46 -11.08
CA THR A 20 0.43 1.50 -10.31
C THR A 20 -0.68 0.85 -9.51
N THR A 21 -0.64 0.97 -8.19
CA THR A 21 -1.60 0.34 -7.27
C THR A 21 -2.44 1.40 -6.58
N LEU A 22 -3.76 1.29 -6.68
CA LEU A 22 -4.72 2.08 -5.92
C LEU A 22 -4.99 1.38 -4.57
N ILE A 23 -4.84 2.13 -3.48
CA ILE A 23 -5.28 1.72 -2.14
C ILE A 23 -6.66 2.34 -1.92
N GLU A 24 -7.69 1.51 -1.94
CA GLU A 24 -9.09 1.92 -1.84
C GLU A 24 -9.42 2.50 -0.45
N PRO A 25 -10.49 3.32 -0.32
CA PRO A 25 -10.97 3.77 0.97
C PRO A 25 -11.25 2.60 1.94
N GLY A 26 -10.69 2.67 3.15
CA GLY A 26 -10.83 1.62 4.17
C GLY A 26 -9.70 0.58 4.16
N ASP A 27 -8.92 0.51 3.08
CA ASP A 27 -7.75 -0.37 3.01
C ASP A 27 -6.50 0.30 3.61
N LYS A 28 -5.54 -0.55 3.98
CA LYS A 28 -4.26 -0.12 4.57
C LYS A 28 -3.09 -0.83 3.92
N ALA A 29 -2.13 -0.07 3.41
CA ALA A 29 -0.88 -0.58 2.87
C ALA A 29 0.29 -0.36 3.85
N THR A 30 1.17 -1.35 3.94
CA THR A 30 2.40 -1.31 4.75
C THR A 30 3.55 -1.97 4.00
N SER A 31 4.80 -1.66 4.34
CA SER A 31 5.96 -2.42 3.87
C SER A 31 6.51 -3.37 4.91
N ASP A 32 7.06 -4.49 4.44
CA ASP A 32 7.92 -5.36 5.26
C ASP A 32 9.42 -5.02 5.08
N THR A 33 10.28 -5.76 5.78
CA THR A 33 11.73 -5.60 5.71
C THR A 33 12.35 -5.99 4.37
N HIS A 34 11.62 -6.69 3.51
CA HIS A 34 12.05 -7.10 2.18
C HIS A 34 11.60 -6.12 1.09
N GLY A 35 10.81 -5.11 1.45
CA GLY A 35 10.27 -4.13 0.51
C GLY A 35 8.99 -4.59 -0.19
N ASN A 36 8.36 -5.67 0.27
CA ASN A 36 7.04 -6.06 -0.20
C ASN A 36 6.00 -5.05 0.29
N ILE A 37 4.95 -4.82 -0.51
CA ILE A 37 3.78 -4.04 -0.11
C ILE A 37 2.70 -5.02 0.33
N ILE A 38 2.26 -4.92 1.57
CA ILE A 38 1.20 -5.73 2.16
C ILE A 38 -0.03 -4.84 2.32
N ILE A 39 -1.14 -5.23 1.67
CA ILE A 39 -2.41 -4.52 1.72
C ILE A 39 -3.40 -5.33 2.58
N THR A 40 -3.90 -4.72 3.64
CA THR A 40 -5.04 -5.23 4.41
C THR A 40 -6.32 -4.66 3.85
N ILE A 41 -7.22 -5.54 3.40
CA ILE A 41 -8.52 -5.16 2.85
C ILE A 41 -9.49 -4.91 3.99
N GLY A 42 -9.92 -3.66 4.16
CA GLY A 42 -10.88 -3.24 5.19
C GLY A 42 -12.28 -2.99 4.65
N GLY A 43 -12.43 -2.86 3.33
CA GLY A 43 -13.72 -2.61 2.67
C GLY A 43 -14.54 -3.85 2.28
N ALA A 44 -14.02 -5.07 2.50
CA ALA A 44 -14.75 -6.30 2.18
C ALA A 44 -15.77 -6.60 3.30
N THR A 45 -17.01 -6.13 3.12
CA THR A 45 -18.18 -6.54 3.91
C THR A 45 -18.95 -7.65 3.21
#